data_AF-A0A8S2G0A1-F1
#
_entry.id   AF-A0A8S2G0A1-F1
#
_cell.length_a   1.000
_cell.length_b   1.000
_cell.length_c   1.000
_cell.angle_alpha   90.00
_cell.angle_beta   90.00
_cell.angle_gamma   90.00
#
_symmetry.space_group_name_H-M   'P 1'
#
loop_
_entity.id
_entity.type
_entity.pdbx_description
1 polymer ?
#
loop_
_entity_poly.entity_id
_entity_poly.type
_entity_poly.pdbx_seq_one_letter_code
_entity_poly.pdbx_strand_id
1 'polypeptide(L)'
;RLLTRSCNVFRKLFKDRWFLFTGQQWLDTQTDGQAYITGTGQKIYQNCRNIQKIMLQTGDTNLWDLTTLLFILRETKSKKPLNQTSKQKIAKENNDLLVVTNIRNNNAHHATKCISDADFETIWIQLLTILISFGDDADEIAELKLNTNDTNQKGPIDTTNTMEAKRLKDLGNEAYKQKNFEEAL
;
A
#
# COMPACT_ATOMS: atom_id res chain seq x y z
N ARG A 1 9.98 -5.47 5.97
CA ARG A 1 9.17 -6.24 6.97
C ARG A 1 7.90 -5.49 7.33
N LEU A 2 7.97 -4.32 7.98
CA LEU A 2 6.76 -3.52 8.29
C LEU A 2 5.95 -3.14 7.05
N LEU A 3 6.58 -2.66 5.98
CA LEU A 3 5.91 -2.31 4.72
C LEU A 3 5.07 -3.47 4.16
N THR A 4 5.65 -4.67 4.05
CA THR A 4 4.96 -5.87 3.57
C THR A 4 3.76 -6.20 4.45
N ARG A 5 3.94 -6.11 5.77
CA ARG A 5 2.88 -6.37 6.74
C ARG A 5 1.75 -5.35 6.64
N SER A 6 2.07 -4.05 6.54
CA SER A 6 1.09 -3.00 6.30
C SER A 6 0.31 -3.21 5.00
N CYS A 7 0.98 -3.64 3.92
CA CYS A 7 0.28 -3.95 2.67
C CYS A 7 -0.74 -5.08 2.86
N ASN A 8 -0.39 -6.14 3.61
CA ASN A 8 -1.33 -7.23 3.90
C ASN A 8 -2.54 -6.76 4.70
N VAL A 9 -2.33 -5.94 5.72
CA VAL A 9 -3.40 -5.31 6.50
C VAL A 9 -4.32 -4.46 5.63
N PHE A 10 -3.75 -3.62 4.76
CA PHE A 10 -4.54 -2.75 3.88
C PHE A 10 -5.25 -3.51 2.76
N ARG A 11 -4.68 -4.61 2.25
CA ARG A 11 -5.38 -5.52 1.33
C ARG A 11 -6.59 -6.15 2.00
N LYS A 12 -6.43 -6.67 3.22
CA LYS A 12 -7.55 -7.21 4.01
C LYS A 12 -8.64 -6.17 4.22
N LEU A 13 -8.26 -4.95 4.64
CA LEU A 13 -9.19 -3.84 4.79
C LEU A 13 -9.95 -3.51 3.50
N PHE A 14 -9.27 -3.52 2.35
CA PHE A 14 -9.92 -3.31 1.07
C PHE A 14 -10.99 -4.38 0.79
N LYS A 15 -10.65 -5.65 0.99
CA LYS A 15 -11.58 -6.77 0.79
C LYS A 15 -12.79 -6.69 1.74
N ASP A 16 -12.56 -6.33 2.99
CA ASP A 16 -13.63 -6.13 3.97
C ASP A 16 -14.57 -4.98 3.57
N ARG A 17 -14.01 -3.85 3.10
CA ARG A 17 -14.80 -2.72 2.59
C ARG A 17 -15.54 -3.09 1.31
N TRP A 18 -14.91 -3.85 0.41
CA TRP A 18 -15.56 -4.32 -0.81
C TRP A 18 -16.78 -5.18 -0.49
N PHE A 19 -16.63 -6.16 0.42
CA PHE A 19 -17.74 -6.99 0.88
C PHE A 19 -18.84 -6.14 1.53
N LEU A 20 -18.48 -5.17 2.39
CA LEU A 20 -19.45 -4.26 2.99
C LEU A 20 -20.22 -3.42 1.95
N PHE A 21 -19.57 -2.97 0.88
CA PHE A 21 -20.18 -2.10 -0.12
C PHE A 21 -21.02 -2.86 -1.14
N THR A 22 -20.61 -4.09 -1.47
CA THR A 22 -21.18 -4.86 -2.59
C THR A 22 -21.98 -6.07 -2.13
N GLY A 23 -21.58 -6.70 -1.03
CA GLY A 23 -22.02 -8.02 -0.58
C GLY A 23 -21.24 -9.17 -1.21
N GLN A 24 -20.21 -8.88 -2.00
CA GLN A 24 -19.41 -9.88 -2.74
C GLN A 24 -18.02 -10.02 -2.15
N GLN A 25 -17.49 -11.25 -2.15
CA GLN A 25 -16.10 -11.50 -1.80
C GLN A 25 -15.19 -11.07 -2.95
N TRP A 26 -14.00 -10.56 -2.61
CA TRP A 26 -12.97 -10.24 -3.59
C TRP A 26 -12.01 -11.42 -3.73
N LEU A 27 -11.92 -12.01 -4.92
CA LEU A 27 -11.17 -13.24 -5.17
C LEU A 27 -9.86 -13.01 -5.93
N ASP A 28 -9.43 -11.75 -6.06
CA ASP A 28 -8.20 -11.36 -6.77
C ASP A 28 -8.21 -11.77 -8.25
N THR A 29 -9.37 -11.67 -8.90
CA THR A 29 -9.53 -12.05 -10.31
C THR A 29 -9.70 -10.84 -11.23
N GLN A 30 -9.44 -11.02 -12.52
CA GLN A 30 -9.70 -9.99 -13.53
C GLN A 30 -11.18 -9.55 -13.55
N THR A 31 -12.10 -10.47 -13.23
CA THR A 31 -13.53 -10.16 -13.10
C THR A 31 -13.79 -9.18 -11.95
N ASP A 32 -13.14 -9.38 -10.81
CA ASP A 32 -13.23 -8.45 -9.66
C ASP A 32 -12.67 -7.08 -10.03
N GLY A 33 -11.51 -7.06 -10.70
CA GLY A 33 -10.90 -5.85 -11.23
C GLY A 33 -11.85 -5.08 -12.14
N GLN A 34 -12.47 -5.77 -13.11
CA GLN A 34 -13.44 -5.19 -14.02
C GLN A 34 -14.68 -4.65 -13.31
N ALA A 35 -15.22 -5.40 -12.34
CA ALA A 35 -16.35 -4.98 -11.52
C ALA A 35 -16.03 -3.72 -10.72
N TYR A 36 -14.81 -3.61 -10.17
CA TYR A 36 -14.36 -2.42 -9.45
C TYR A 36 -14.25 -1.19 -10.36
N ILE A 37 -13.54 -1.30 -11.49
CA ILE A 37 -13.25 -0.15 -12.36
C ILE A 37 -14.47 0.33 -13.16
N THR A 38 -15.48 -0.50 -13.35
CA THR A 38 -16.78 -0.09 -13.91
C THR A 38 -17.77 0.34 -12.83
N GLY A 39 -17.53 -0.09 -11.58
CA GLY A 39 -18.40 0.11 -10.44
C GLY A 39 -18.01 1.30 -9.56
N THR A 40 -17.69 1.03 -8.29
CA THR A 40 -17.37 2.03 -7.27
C THR A 40 -16.02 2.69 -7.50
N GLY A 41 -15.10 2.00 -8.17
CA GLY A 41 -13.74 2.44 -8.47
C GLY A 41 -13.57 3.25 -9.75
N GLN A 42 -14.64 3.52 -10.52
CA GLN A 42 -14.53 4.13 -11.84
C GLN A 42 -13.77 5.46 -11.86
N LYS A 43 -14.07 6.37 -10.93
CA LYS A 43 -13.38 7.66 -10.83
C LYS A 43 -11.91 7.50 -10.40
N ILE A 44 -11.64 6.52 -9.54
CA ILE A 44 -10.28 6.20 -9.06
C ILE A 44 -9.45 5.68 -10.23
N TYR A 45 -10.00 4.72 -10.97
CA TYR A 45 -9.39 4.17 -12.17
C TYR A 45 -9.08 5.25 -13.22
N GLN A 46 -10.00 6.19 -13.46
CA GLN A 46 -9.76 7.31 -14.38
C GLN A 46 -8.58 8.20 -13.97
N ASN A 47 -8.38 8.39 -12.66
CA ASN A 47 -7.34 9.24 -12.08
C ASN A 47 -6.01 8.48 -11.85
N CYS A 48 -6.00 7.16 -11.99
CA CYS A 48 -4.80 6.34 -11.84
C CYS A 48 -3.79 6.57 -12.98
N ARG A 49 -2.51 6.36 -12.68
CA ARG A 49 -1.45 6.24 -13.71
C ARG A 49 -1.62 4.95 -14.50
N ASN A 50 -1.01 4.86 -15.68
CA ASN A 50 -1.12 3.67 -16.54
C ASN A 50 -0.79 2.36 -15.82
N ILE A 51 0.27 2.33 -15.02
CA ILE A 51 0.66 1.13 -14.27
C ILE A 51 -0.41 0.73 -13.23
N GLN A 52 -0.98 1.72 -12.53
CA GLN A 52 -2.04 1.49 -11.56
C GLN A 52 -3.34 1.05 -12.23
N LYS A 53 -3.64 1.55 -13.44
CA LYS A 53 -4.77 1.09 -14.24
C LYS A 53 -4.65 -0.40 -14.56
N ILE A 54 -3.47 -0.84 -14.99
CA ILE A 54 -3.20 -2.26 -15.30
C ILE A 54 -3.37 -3.11 -14.03
N MET A 55 -2.76 -2.70 -12.92
CA MET A 55 -2.91 -3.39 -11.62
C MET A 55 -4.36 -3.48 -11.15
N LEU A 56 -5.17 -2.44 -11.37
CA LEU A 56 -6.59 -2.47 -11.04
C LEU A 56 -7.39 -3.38 -11.98
N GLN A 57 -6.99 -3.49 -13.24
CA GLN A 57 -7.65 -4.35 -14.24
C GLN A 57 -7.43 -5.83 -13.96
N THR A 58 -6.26 -6.24 -13.47
CA THR A 58 -6.02 -7.64 -13.10
C THR A 58 -6.84 -8.06 -11.88
N GLY A 59 -7.23 -7.10 -11.03
CA GLY A 59 -7.93 -7.34 -9.78
C GLY A 59 -7.08 -7.99 -8.69
N ASP A 60 -5.84 -8.37 -8.98
CA ASP A 60 -4.95 -8.98 -8.00
C ASP A 60 -4.39 -7.94 -7.03
N THR A 61 -4.90 -7.97 -5.80
CA THR A 61 -4.48 -7.02 -4.75
C THR A 61 -3.02 -7.20 -4.33
N ASN A 62 -2.38 -8.34 -4.65
CA ASN A 62 -0.95 -8.55 -4.36
C ASN A 62 -0.04 -7.65 -5.20
N LEU A 63 -0.49 -7.26 -6.39
CA LEU A 63 0.22 -6.34 -7.27
C LEU A 63 0.11 -4.88 -6.82
N TRP A 64 -0.79 -4.58 -5.87
CA TRP A 64 -1.02 -3.20 -5.43
C TRP A 64 0.04 -2.81 -4.40
N ASP A 65 0.82 -1.78 -4.74
CA ASP A 65 1.78 -1.18 -3.83
C ASP A 65 1.07 -0.37 -2.73
N LEU A 66 1.82 -0.02 -1.67
CA LEU A 66 1.27 0.75 -0.55
C LEU A 66 0.62 2.07 -1.02
N THR A 67 1.23 2.76 -1.99
CA THR A 67 0.69 4.02 -2.52
C THR A 67 -0.69 3.82 -3.14
N THR A 68 -0.82 2.78 -3.97
CA THR A 68 -2.06 2.43 -4.67
C THR A 68 -3.12 1.96 -3.68
N LEU A 69 -2.76 1.15 -2.68
CA LEU A 69 -3.66 0.72 -1.61
C LEU A 69 -4.21 1.90 -0.81
N LEU A 70 -3.35 2.82 -0.34
CA LEU A 70 -3.77 4.00 0.42
C LEU A 70 -4.70 4.90 -0.40
N PHE A 71 -4.39 5.09 -1.68
CA PHE A 71 -5.22 5.88 -2.58
C PHE A 71 -6.60 5.24 -2.78
N ILE A 72 -6.65 3.96 -3.15
CA ILE A 72 -7.90 3.22 -3.34
C ILE A 72 -8.76 3.23 -2.09
N LEU A 73 -8.18 2.94 -0.93
CA LEU A 73 -8.92 2.87 0.33
C LEU A 73 -9.52 4.21 0.72
N ARG A 74 -8.80 5.32 0.56
CA ARG A 74 -9.28 6.65 0.91
C ARG A 74 -10.36 7.16 -0.04
N GLU A 75 -10.20 6.90 -1.34
CA GLU A 75 -11.08 7.47 -2.36
C GLU A 75 -12.32 6.61 -2.64
N THR A 76 -12.29 5.30 -2.33
CA THR A 76 -13.43 4.42 -2.60
C THR A 76 -14.59 4.73 -1.65
N LYS A 77 -15.76 5.04 -2.22
CA LYS A 77 -16.98 5.33 -1.48
C LYS A 77 -18.05 4.28 -1.77
N SER A 78 -18.84 3.94 -0.75
CA SER A 78 -20.02 3.10 -0.94
C SER A 78 -21.04 3.82 -1.81
N LYS A 79 -21.59 3.11 -2.81
CA LYS A 79 -22.78 3.55 -3.56
C LYS A 79 -24.08 3.30 -2.79
N LYS A 80 -24.05 2.40 -1.80
CA LYS A 80 -25.21 2.05 -0.97
C LYS A 80 -25.18 2.82 0.35
N PRO A 81 -26.35 3.21 0.91
CA PRO A 81 -26.40 3.81 2.22
C PRO A 81 -25.87 2.83 3.27
N LEU A 82 -24.95 3.31 4.10
CA LEU A 82 -24.39 2.56 5.22
C LEU A 82 -25.13 2.93 6.51
N ASN A 83 -25.22 1.98 7.44
CA ASN A 83 -25.69 2.26 8.79
C ASN A 83 -24.70 3.19 9.53
N GLN A 84 -25.14 3.77 10.64
CA GLN A 84 -24.35 4.77 11.38
C GLN A 84 -23.04 4.20 11.91
N THR A 85 -23.05 2.97 12.41
CA THR A 85 -21.87 2.27 12.93
C THR A 85 -20.80 2.09 11.85
N SER A 86 -21.17 1.62 10.66
CA SER A 86 -20.26 1.45 9.52
C SER A 86 -19.71 2.78 9.02
N LYS A 87 -20.53 3.86 9.02
CA LYS A 87 -20.06 5.21 8.68
C LYS A 87 -18.99 5.70 9.66
N GLN A 88 -19.21 5.55 10.96
CA GLN A 88 -18.27 5.96 11.99
C GLN A 88 -16.97 5.16 11.91
N LYS A 89 -17.06 3.84 11.71
CA LYS A 89 -15.89 2.97 11.52
C LYS A 89 -15.06 3.44 10.32
N ILE A 90 -15.67 3.60 9.14
CA ILE A 90 -14.96 4.05 7.93
C ILE A 90 -14.36 5.45 8.10
N ALA A 91 -15.05 6.35 8.79
CA ALA A 91 -14.53 7.68 9.07
C ALA A 91 -13.24 7.63 9.92
N LYS A 92 -13.23 6.81 10.98
CA LYS A 92 -12.02 6.57 11.79
C LYS A 92 -10.90 5.97 10.94
N GLU A 93 -11.18 4.89 10.21
CA GLU A 93 -10.20 4.24 9.35
C GLU A 93 -9.62 5.20 8.29
N ASN A 94 -10.43 6.10 7.72
CA ASN A 94 -9.96 7.10 6.76
C ASN A 94 -9.03 8.14 7.39
N ASN A 95 -9.24 8.50 8.67
CA ASN A 95 -8.32 9.35 9.41
C ASN A 95 -6.98 8.63 9.64
N ASP A 96 -7.03 7.36 10.04
CA ASP A 96 -5.83 6.53 10.24
C ASP A 96 -5.03 6.38 8.92
N LEU A 97 -5.72 6.12 7.80
CA LEU A 97 -5.11 6.05 6.46
C LEU A 97 -4.49 7.39 6.02
N LEU A 98 -5.09 8.53 6.42
CA LEU A 98 -4.54 9.85 6.15
C LEU A 98 -3.22 10.05 6.91
N VAL A 99 -3.14 9.62 8.18
CA VAL A 99 -1.89 9.67 8.96
C VAL A 99 -0.80 8.85 8.28
N VAL A 100 -1.09 7.62 7.87
CA VAL A 100 -0.12 6.77 7.15
C VAL A 100 0.34 7.42 5.84
N THR A 101 -0.59 8.03 5.10
CA THR A 101 -0.28 8.76 3.86
C THR A 101 0.68 9.92 4.11
N ASN A 102 0.43 10.69 5.17
CA ASN A 102 1.27 11.83 5.54
C ASN A 102 2.67 11.38 5.99
N ILE A 103 2.78 10.34 6.82
CA ILE A 103 4.06 9.75 7.22
C ILE A 103 4.83 9.32 5.97
N ARG A 104 4.20 8.58 5.06
CA ARG A 104 4.85 8.11 3.83
C ARG A 104 5.35 9.29 2.98
N ASN A 105 4.51 10.31 2.79
CA ASN A 105 4.87 11.47 1.95
C ASN A 105 5.98 12.31 2.57
N ASN A 106 5.92 12.56 3.88
CA ASN A 106 6.97 13.28 4.60
C ASN A 106 8.32 12.56 4.49
N ASN A 107 8.32 11.23 4.63
CA ASN A 107 9.53 10.43 4.46
C ASN A 107 10.03 10.39 3.00
N ALA A 108 9.13 10.22 2.03
CA ALA A 108 9.50 10.17 0.61
C ALA A 108 10.09 11.49 0.10
N HIS A 109 9.67 12.61 0.68
CA HIS A 109 10.13 13.95 0.33
C HIS A 109 11.09 14.57 1.35
N HIS A 110 11.59 13.79 2.32
CA HIS A 110 12.47 14.30 3.35
C HIS A 110 13.79 14.79 2.74
N ALA A 111 14.10 16.07 2.92
CA ALA A 111 15.21 16.75 2.23
C ALA A 111 16.57 16.07 2.47
N THR A 112 16.80 15.58 3.68
CA THR A 112 18.07 14.93 4.07
C THR A 112 18.03 13.41 3.94
N LYS A 113 16.86 12.80 3.69
CA LYS A 113 16.60 11.35 3.77
C LYS A 113 17.02 10.68 5.09
N CYS A 114 17.32 11.46 6.13
CA CYS A 114 17.61 10.98 7.48
C CYS A 114 16.50 11.45 8.42
N ILE A 115 16.08 10.57 9.33
CA ILE A 115 15.15 10.88 10.41
C ILE A 115 15.89 10.78 11.74
N SER A 116 15.56 11.61 12.73
CA SER A 116 16.13 11.47 14.07
C SER A 116 15.56 10.23 14.76
N ASP A 117 16.27 9.70 15.77
CA ASP A 117 15.76 8.57 16.56
C ASP A 117 14.42 8.91 17.22
N ALA A 118 14.27 10.14 17.71
CA ALA A 118 13.01 10.60 18.32
C ALA A 118 11.85 10.66 17.31
N ASP A 119 12.11 11.13 16.08
CA ASP A 119 11.11 11.13 15.01
C ASP A 119 10.77 9.71 14.57
N PHE A 120 11.78 8.85 14.46
CA PHE A 120 11.59 7.43 14.15
C PHE A 120 10.68 6.76 15.18
N GLU A 121 10.95 6.93 16.47
CA GLU A 121 10.13 6.37 17.55
C GLU A 121 8.70 6.88 17.50
N THR A 122 8.53 8.18 17.26
CA THR A 122 7.21 8.79 17.12
C THR A 122 6.43 8.18 15.95
N ILE A 123 7.06 8.07 14.78
CA ILE A 123 6.48 7.46 13.58
C ILE A 123 6.15 5.99 13.85
N TRP A 124 7.06 5.25 14.50
CA TRP A 124 6.89 3.84 14.82
C TRP A 124 5.65 3.61 15.69
N ILE A 125 5.52 4.35 16.79
CA ILE A 125 4.36 4.24 17.70
C ILE A 125 3.06 4.56 16.97
N GLN A 126 3.04 5.58 16.10
CA GLN A 126 1.85 5.92 15.31
C GLN A 126 1.47 4.79 14.35
N LEU A 127 2.42 4.26 13.59
CA LEU A 127 2.17 3.17 12.66
C LEU A 127 1.73 1.89 13.37
N LEU A 128 2.38 1.54 14.49
CA LEU A 128 2.01 0.40 15.34
C LEU A 128 0.55 0.51 15.79
N THR A 129 0.19 1.65 16.38
CA THR A 129 -1.17 1.93 16.88
C THR A 129 -2.20 1.76 15.77
N ILE A 130 -1.90 2.30 14.58
CA ILE A 130 -2.79 2.21 13.42
C ILE A 130 -2.95 0.77 12.95
N LEU A 131 -1.86 0.01 12.79
CA LEU A 131 -1.91 -1.37 12.31
C LEU A 131 -2.67 -2.28 13.27
N ILE A 132 -2.44 -2.15 14.59
CA ILE A 132 -3.21 -2.87 15.61
C ILE A 132 -4.70 -2.52 15.49
N SER A 133 -5.04 -1.24 15.27
CA SER A 133 -6.44 -0.84 15.11
C SER A 133 -7.12 -1.43 13.87
N PHE A 134 -6.34 -1.86 12.88
CA PHE A 134 -6.81 -2.60 11.69
C PHE A 134 -6.79 -4.13 11.89
N GLY A 135 -6.52 -4.61 13.11
CA GLY A 135 -6.57 -6.01 13.49
C GLY A 135 -5.27 -6.77 13.29
N ASP A 136 -4.14 -6.08 13.25
CA ASP A 136 -2.81 -6.70 13.30
C ASP A 136 -2.41 -7.03 14.74
N ASP A 137 -1.49 -7.98 14.91
CA ASP A 137 -1.05 -8.47 16.22
C ASP A 137 0.06 -7.60 16.82
N ALA A 138 -0.13 -7.16 18.06
CA ALA A 138 0.78 -6.23 18.71
C ALA A 138 2.15 -6.85 19.01
N ASP A 139 2.17 -8.12 19.42
CA ASP A 139 3.39 -8.84 19.78
C ASP A 139 4.21 -9.14 18.53
N GLU A 140 3.57 -9.62 17.46
CA GLU A 140 4.24 -9.86 16.18
C GLU A 140 4.78 -8.57 15.54
N ILE A 141 4.12 -7.42 15.68
CA ILE A 141 4.69 -6.15 15.21
C ILE A 141 5.84 -5.69 16.10
N ALA A 142 5.76 -5.86 17.42
CA ALA A 142 6.85 -5.50 18.33
C ALA A 142 8.13 -6.30 17.99
N GLU A 143 8.00 -7.58 17.64
CA GLU A 143 9.10 -8.40 17.14
C GLU A 143 9.74 -7.87 15.86
N LEU A 144 8.99 -7.17 14.99
CA LEU A 144 9.57 -6.56 13.79
C LEU A 144 10.58 -5.45 14.11
N LYS A 145 10.45 -4.79 15.26
CA LYS A 145 11.40 -3.79 15.74
C LYS A 145 12.66 -4.43 16.30
N LEU A 146 12.52 -5.57 16.99
CA LEU A 146 13.60 -6.29 17.66
C LEU A 146 14.40 -7.16 16.70
N ASN A 147 13.77 -7.68 15.65
CA ASN A 147 14.39 -8.47 14.58
C ASN A 147 15.15 -7.63 13.55
N THR A 148 15.59 -6.42 13.91
CA THR A 148 16.57 -5.63 13.14
C THR A 148 17.99 -6.21 13.21
N ASN A 149 18.22 -7.26 14.02
CA ASN A 149 19.48 -7.98 14.09
C ASN A 149 19.78 -8.89 12.89
N ASP A 150 18.86 -9.01 11.91
CA ASP A 150 19.20 -9.60 10.62
C ASP A 150 20.05 -8.65 9.79
N THR A 151 21.37 -8.75 9.98
CA THR A 151 22.38 -9.17 8.98
C THR A 151 22.01 -9.21 7.48
N ASN A 152 21.19 -8.29 6.99
CA ASN A 152 21.40 -7.73 5.65
C ASN A 152 22.30 -6.52 5.84
N GLN A 153 23.56 -6.78 6.22
CA GLN A 153 24.64 -5.96 5.70
C GLN A 153 24.55 -6.09 4.18
N LYS A 154 23.70 -5.27 3.54
CA LYS A 154 24.11 -4.73 2.25
C LYS A 154 25.47 -4.15 2.57
N GLY A 155 26.52 -4.77 2.03
CA GLY A 155 27.86 -4.22 2.13
C GLY A 155 27.82 -2.73 1.80
N PRO A 156 28.80 -1.95 2.24
CA PRO A 156 28.84 -0.52 1.94
C PRO A 156 28.44 -0.27 0.48
N ILE A 157 27.60 0.74 0.24
CA ILE A 157 27.22 1.13 -1.12
C ILE A 157 28.53 1.25 -1.90
N ASP A 158 28.69 0.39 -2.90
CA ASP A 158 29.89 0.28 -3.69
C ASP A 158 29.54 0.47 -5.15
N THR A 159 30.55 0.64 -5.97
CA THR A 159 30.36 0.91 -7.39
C THR A 159 29.58 -0.22 -8.07
N THR A 160 29.74 -1.45 -7.61
CA THR A 160 29.15 -2.67 -8.18
C THR A 160 27.64 -2.72 -7.93
N ASN A 161 27.20 -2.55 -6.69
CA ASN A 161 25.78 -2.55 -6.34
C ASN A 161 25.04 -1.32 -6.90
N THR A 162 25.74 -0.19 -7.08
CA THR A 162 25.21 1.00 -7.75
C THR A 162 25.01 0.78 -9.25
N MET A 163 25.95 0.12 -9.92
CA MET A 163 25.84 -0.22 -11.34
C MET A 163 24.72 -1.23 -11.59
N GLU A 164 24.58 -2.25 -10.74
CA GLU A 164 23.52 -3.24 -10.89
C GLU A 164 22.12 -2.63 -10.67
N ALA A 165 21.97 -1.77 -9.65
CA ALA A 165 20.73 -1.03 -9.45
C ALA A 165 20.37 -0.14 -10.64
N LYS A 166 21.37 0.49 -11.28
CA LYS A 166 21.17 1.26 -12.51
C LYS A 166 20.75 0.37 -13.68
N ARG A 167 21.41 -0.79 -13.86
CA ARG A 167 21.08 -1.76 -14.91
C ARG A 167 19.65 -2.28 -14.78
N LEU A 168 19.24 -2.67 -13.57
CA LEU A 168 17.87 -3.12 -13.30
C LEU A 168 16.84 -2.03 -13.56
N LYS A 169 17.14 -0.79 -13.14
CA LYS A 169 16.30 0.38 -13.46
C LYS A 169 16.16 0.57 -14.98
N ASP A 170 17.25 0.48 -15.72
CA ASP A 170 17.24 0.69 -17.17
C ASP A 170 16.48 -0.43 -17.89
N LEU A 171 16.62 -1.68 -17.45
CA LEU A 171 15.81 -2.80 -17.94
C LEU A 171 14.32 -2.63 -17.65
N GLY A 172 13.96 -2.27 -16.41
CA GLY A 172 12.57 -2.01 -16.06
C GLY A 172 11.95 -0.87 -16.88
N ASN A 173 12.73 0.20 -17.14
CA ASN A 173 12.31 1.29 -18.01
C ASN A 173 12.11 0.83 -19.47
N GLU A 174 12.96 -0.05 -19.99
CA GLU A 174 12.85 -0.54 -21.35
C GLU A 174 11.65 -1.49 -21.52
N ALA A 175 11.46 -2.42 -20.59
CA ALA A 175 10.26 -3.26 -20.52
C ALA A 175 8.97 -2.41 -20.44
N TYR A 176 9.00 -1.32 -19.65
CA TYR A 176 7.90 -0.36 -19.57
C TYR A 176 7.60 0.32 -20.92
N LYS A 177 8.63 0.76 -21.67
CA LYS A 177 8.44 1.35 -23.01
C LYS A 177 7.83 0.36 -24.00
N GLN A 178 8.23 -0.91 -23.90
CA GLN A 178 7.73 -1.99 -24.74
C GLN A 178 6.33 -2.48 -24.33
N LYS A 179 5.73 -1.87 -23.30
CA LYS A 179 4.44 -2.30 -22.71
C LYS A 179 4.47 -3.72 -22.14
N ASN A 180 5.67 -4.26 -21.85
CA ASN A 180 5.82 -5.50 -21.12
C ASN A 180 5.89 -5.19 -19.62
N PHE A 181 4.73 -4.96 -19.02
CA PHE A 181 4.64 -4.44 -17.66
C PHE A 181 4.90 -5.50 -16.59
N GLU A 182 4.76 -6.79 -16.90
CA GLU A 182 5.16 -7.87 -16.00
C GLU A 182 6.68 -7.92 -15.82
N GLU A 183 7.46 -7.73 -16.90
CA GLU A 183 8.93 -7.66 -16.83
C GLU A 183 9.45 -6.32 -16.27
N ALA A 184 8.61 -5.29 -16.27
CA ALA A 184 8.98 -3.98 -15.73
C ALA A 184 8.91 -3.88 -14.19
N LEU A 185 8.28 -4.86 -13.54
CA LEU A 185 8.02 -4.94 -12.09
C LEU A 185 8.99 -5.88 -11.40
#